data_AF-A0A1Q3FIL3-F1
#
_entry.id   AF-A0A1Q3FIL3-F1
#
_cell.length_a   1.000
_cell.length_b   1.000
_cell.length_c   1.000
_cell.angle_alpha   90.00
_cell.angle_beta   90.00
_cell.angle_gamma   90.00
#
_symmetry.space_group_name_H-M   'P 1'
#
loop_
_entity.id
_entity.type
_entity.pdbx_description
1 polymer ?
#
loop_
_entity_poly.entity_id
_entity_poly.type
_entity_poly.pdbx_seq_one_letter_code
_entity_poly.pdbx_strand_id
1 'polypeptide(L)'
;MKYQATVLVAMITINSKMGKGEGSKIEEISINKCEKHLKTTKPEQLCKMRKLVIDEATEETKDFGNCILKEFGYFNAEAKIEKSALIKDYREQGVTGKDAQLSNMIDECEREFGATINSVNYLLCITMEKDFASVINARKNKQQKWQPKNPVCK
;
A
#
# COMPACT_ATOMS: atom_id res chain seq x y z
N MET A 1 -14.98 -26.68 55.53
CA MET A 1 -13.96 -26.23 54.57
C MET A 1 -14.67 -25.68 53.34
N LYS A 2 -14.59 -24.37 53.09
CA LYS A 2 -15.21 -23.71 51.93
C LYS A 2 -14.08 -23.18 51.04
N TYR A 3 -13.88 -23.79 49.88
CA TYR A 3 -12.96 -23.29 48.86
C TYR A 3 -13.68 -22.18 48.07
N GLN A 4 -13.25 -20.94 48.23
CA GLN A 4 -13.63 -19.85 47.34
C GLN A 4 -12.66 -19.86 46.15
N ALA A 5 -13.16 -20.22 44.97
CA ALA A 5 -12.45 -20.06 43.72
C ALA A 5 -12.56 -18.60 43.27
N THR A 6 -11.47 -17.85 43.39
CA THR A 6 -11.38 -16.49 42.86
C THR A 6 -11.04 -16.57 41.37
N VAL A 7 -12.04 -16.43 40.50
CA VAL A 7 -11.81 -16.30 39.05
C VAL A 7 -11.47 -14.85 38.76
N LEU A 8 -10.18 -14.57 38.55
CA LEU A 8 -9.70 -13.27 38.07
C LEU A 8 -9.95 -13.18 36.55
N VAL A 9 -11.08 -12.56 36.18
CA VAL A 9 -11.32 -12.15 34.79
C VAL A 9 -10.55 -10.85 34.57
N ALA A 10 -9.38 -10.94 33.94
CA ALA A 10 -8.65 -9.77 33.48
C ALA A 10 -9.46 -9.10 32.36
N MET A 11 -10.11 -7.97 32.65
CA MET A 11 -10.70 -7.11 31.63
C MET A 11 -9.57 -6.51 30.81
N ILE A 12 -9.31 -7.08 29.63
CA ILE A 12 -8.47 -6.43 28.62
C ILE A 12 -9.26 -5.21 28.15
N THR A 13 -8.86 -4.03 28.61
CA THR A 13 -9.28 -2.75 28.05
C THR A 13 -8.76 -2.66 26.62
N ILE A 14 -9.59 -3.10 25.67
CA ILE A 14 -9.39 -2.81 24.26
C ILE A 14 -9.57 -1.30 24.12
N ASN A 15 -8.45 -0.56 24.12
CA ASN A 15 -8.39 0.84 23.72
C ASN A 15 -8.78 0.92 22.25
N SER A 16 -10.08 0.91 21.99
CA SER A 16 -10.67 1.15 20.68
C SER A 16 -10.56 2.65 20.41
N LYS A 17 -9.35 3.12 20.07
CA LYS A 17 -9.20 4.38 19.34
C LYS A 17 -9.69 4.13 17.91
N MET A 18 -11.01 4.03 17.74
CA MET A 18 -11.66 4.32 16.46
C MET A 18 -11.58 5.83 16.27
N GLY A 19 -10.39 6.28 15.86
CA GLY A 19 -10.21 7.60 15.30
C GLY A 19 -11.02 7.67 14.01
N LYS A 20 -12.00 8.57 13.98
CA LYS A 20 -12.49 9.17 12.73
C LYS A 20 -11.27 9.81 12.04
N GLY A 21 -10.56 9.04 11.22
CA GLY A 21 -9.39 9.50 10.50
C GLY A 21 -9.75 9.80 9.06
N GLU A 22 -9.41 11.00 8.59
CA GLU A 22 -8.88 11.13 7.24
C GLU A 22 -7.93 9.94 6.99
N GLY A 23 -8.08 9.22 5.88
CA GLY A 23 -7.23 8.07 5.58
C GLY A 23 -5.76 8.44 5.82
N SER A 24 -4.98 7.53 6.41
CA SER A 24 -3.56 7.77 6.64
C SER A 24 -2.89 8.15 5.31
N LYS A 25 -1.95 9.09 5.32
CA LYS A 25 -1.16 9.37 4.10
C LYS A 25 -0.08 8.30 3.93
N ILE A 26 0.22 7.96 2.67
CA ILE A 26 1.36 7.08 2.37
C ILE A 26 2.64 7.80 2.78
N GLU A 27 3.44 7.14 3.62
CA GLU A 27 4.76 7.62 4.00
C GLU A 27 5.74 7.45 2.84
N GLU A 28 6.86 8.17 2.86
CA GLU A 28 7.88 8.02 1.84
C GLU A 28 8.42 6.58 1.80
N ILE A 29 8.21 5.91 0.67
CA ILE A 29 8.75 4.59 0.33
C ILE A 29 9.88 4.79 -0.66
N SER A 30 11.08 4.32 -0.32
CA SER A 30 12.21 4.38 -1.24
C SER A 30 12.71 2.99 -1.57
N ILE A 31 12.70 2.65 -2.85
CA ILE A 31 13.20 1.38 -3.36
C ILE A 31 14.27 1.68 -4.40
N ASN A 32 15.53 1.63 -3.97
CA ASN A 32 16.68 2.05 -4.78
C ASN A 32 16.69 1.50 -6.21
N LYS A 33 16.29 0.24 -6.42
CA LYS A 33 16.31 -0.36 -7.76
C LYS A 33 15.22 0.19 -8.70
N CYS A 34 14.10 0.65 -8.15
CA CYS A 34 13.04 1.31 -8.92
C CYS A 34 13.36 2.77 -9.20
N GLU A 35 14.24 3.37 -8.41
CA GLU A 35 14.63 4.77 -8.55
C GLU A 35 15.90 4.99 -9.38
N LYS A 36 16.70 3.94 -9.58
CA LYS A 36 18.04 4.01 -10.21
C LYS A 36 18.06 4.72 -11.57
N HIS A 37 16.97 4.64 -12.33
CA HIS A 37 16.87 5.17 -13.69
C HIS A 37 15.93 6.38 -13.80
N LEU A 38 15.47 6.92 -12.68
CA LEU A 38 14.68 8.14 -12.68
C LEU A 38 15.56 9.31 -13.13
N LYS A 39 15.02 10.06 -14.09
CA LYS A 39 15.55 11.32 -14.61
C LYS A 39 15.04 12.50 -13.82
N THR A 40 14.00 12.34 -12.99
CA THR A 40 13.51 13.44 -12.15
C THR A 40 14.63 13.98 -11.25
N THR A 41 14.91 15.28 -11.39
CA THR A 41 15.87 16.02 -10.56
C THR A 41 15.18 16.85 -9.49
N LYS A 42 13.85 16.95 -9.54
CA LYS A 42 13.06 17.78 -8.63
C LYS A 42 12.69 16.98 -7.37
N PRO A 43 13.12 17.40 -6.17
CA PRO A 43 12.80 16.69 -4.93
C PRO A 43 11.30 16.53 -4.68
N GLU A 44 10.48 17.51 -5.09
CA GLU A 44 9.02 17.47 -4.95
C GLU A 44 8.37 16.36 -5.80
N GLN A 45 8.86 16.16 -7.03
CA GLN A 45 8.36 15.13 -7.93
C GLN A 45 8.80 13.75 -7.43
N LEU A 46 10.06 13.61 -7.00
CA LEU A 46 10.53 12.37 -6.39
C LEU A 46 9.75 12.04 -5.11
N CYS A 47 9.44 13.04 -4.27
CA CYS A 47 8.62 12.83 -3.08
C CYS A 47 7.22 12.31 -3.45
N LYS A 48 6.56 12.92 -4.44
CA LYS A 48 5.26 12.45 -4.94
C LYS A 48 5.32 10.99 -5.39
N MET A 49 6.32 10.62 -6.20
CA MET A 49 6.54 9.25 -6.65
C MET A 49 6.78 8.28 -5.48
N ARG A 50 7.62 8.65 -4.50
CA ARG A 50 7.89 7.83 -3.30
C ARG A 50 6.68 7.72 -2.36
N LYS A 51 5.72 8.64 -2.45
CA LYS A 51 4.40 8.55 -1.79
C LYS A 51 3.34 7.89 -2.66
N LEU A 52 3.72 7.36 -3.82
CA LEU A 52 2.85 6.72 -4.82
C LEU A 52 1.74 7.64 -5.36
N VAL A 53 1.93 8.95 -5.27
CA VAL A 53 1.04 9.97 -5.85
C VAL A 53 1.62 10.36 -7.20
N ILE A 54 1.17 9.71 -8.27
CA ILE A 54 1.67 9.92 -9.63
C ILE A 54 0.55 10.54 -10.47
N ASP A 55 0.74 11.81 -10.84
CA ASP A 55 -0.29 12.60 -11.53
C ASP A 55 -0.38 12.27 -13.03
N GLU A 56 0.72 11.83 -13.65
CA GLU A 56 0.81 11.60 -15.10
C GLU A 56 1.48 10.26 -15.45
N ALA A 57 0.92 9.55 -16.43
CA ALA A 57 1.44 8.28 -16.94
C ALA A 57 2.44 8.49 -18.10
N THR A 58 3.60 9.05 -17.79
CA THR A 58 4.75 9.11 -18.72
C THR A 58 5.48 7.76 -18.74
N GLU A 59 6.37 7.54 -19.71
CA GLU A 59 7.17 6.29 -19.76
C GLU A 59 8.00 6.10 -18.47
N GLU A 60 8.58 7.18 -17.93
CA GLU A 60 9.34 7.14 -16.68
C GLU A 60 8.46 6.70 -15.49
N THR A 61 7.26 7.25 -15.35
CA THR A 61 6.38 6.92 -14.23
C THR A 61 5.73 5.55 -14.38
N LYS A 62 5.48 5.09 -15.60
CA LYS A 62 5.06 3.71 -15.90
C LYS A 62 6.15 2.71 -15.51
N ASP A 63 7.40 2.97 -15.87
CA ASP A 63 8.54 2.12 -15.51
C ASP A 63 8.74 2.05 -14.00
N PHE A 64 8.66 3.20 -13.33
CA PHE A 64 8.67 3.26 -11.88
C PHE A 64 7.53 2.44 -11.28
N GLY A 65 6.28 2.68 -11.71
CA GLY A 65 5.10 1.96 -11.22
C GLY A 65 5.18 0.45 -11.45
N ASN A 66 5.69 0.03 -12.61
CA ASN A 66 5.93 -1.38 -12.93
C ASN A 66 6.91 -2.00 -11.93
N CYS A 67 8.02 -1.30 -11.64
CA CYS A 67 9.00 -1.78 -10.68
C CYS A 67 8.44 -1.84 -9.26
N ILE A 68 7.71 -0.81 -8.82
CA ILE A 68 7.07 -0.75 -7.49
C ILE A 68 6.07 -1.88 -7.32
N LEU A 69 5.14 -2.07 -8.26
CA LEU A 69 4.12 -3.13 -8.16
C LEU A 69 4.73 -4.53 -8.19
N LYS A 70 5.82 -4.74 -8.94
CA LYS A 70 6.59 -6.00 -8.87
C LYS A 70 7.29 -6.17 -7.52
N GLU A 71 7.86 -5.11 -6.96
CA GLU A 71 8.48 -5.18 -5.63
C GLU A 71 7.51 -5.46 -4.51
N PHE A 72 6.29 -4.95 -4.63
CA PHE A 72 5.21 -5.29 -3.71
C PHE A 72 4.72 -6.73 -3.91
N GLY A 73 5.05 -7.37 -5.04
CA GLY A 73 4.55 -8.69 -5.42
C GLY A 73 3.11 -8.63 -5.94
N TYR A 74 2.62 -7.44 -6.29
CA TYR A 74 1.29 -7.22 -6.82
C TYR A 74 1.22 -7.42 -8.32
N PHE A 75 2.33 -7.36 -9.05
CA PHE A 75 2.34 -7.66 -10.49
C PHE A 75 2.77 -9.09 -10.77
N ASN A 76 1.94 -9.78 -11.55
CA ASN A 76 2.27 -11.08 -12.12
C ASN A 76 3.12 -10.90 -13.40
N ALA A 77 3.43 -12.02 -14.07
CA ALA A 77 4.24 -12.04 -15.30
C ALA A 77 3.61 -11.26 -16.46
N GLU A 78 2.28 -11.11 -16.47
CA GLU A 78 1.51 -10.37 -17.49
C GLU A 78 1.34 -8.87 -17.16
N ALA A 79 1.99 -8.38 -16.09
CA ALA A 79 1.78 -7.01 -15.58
C ALA A 79 0.33 -6.70 -15.20
N LYS A 80 -0.40 -7.72 -14.72
CA LYS A 80 -1.72 -7.57 -14.08
C LYS A 80 -1.60 -7.71 -12.58
N ILE A 81 -2.61 -7.20 -11.86
CA ILE A 81 -2.65 -7.29 -10.41
C ILE A 81 -2.94 -8.73 -9.97
N GLU A 82 -1.99 -9.30 -9.23
CA GLU A 82 -2.16 -10.50 -8.42
C GLU A 82 -2.99 -10.16 -7.18
N LYS A 83 -4.32 -10.22 -7.32
CA LYS A 83 -5.28 -9.84 -6.27
C LYS A 83 -5.01 -10.56 -4.95
N SER A 84 -4.58 -11.82 -5.00
CA SER A 84 -4.28 -12.60 -3.81
C SER A 84 -3.13 -12.01 -2.99
N ALA A 85 -2.12 -11.41 -3.64
CA ALA A 85 -1.00 -10.76 -2.97
C ALA A 85 -1.43 -9.45 -2.29
N LEU A 86 -2.25 -8.64 -2.96
CA LEU A 86 -2.82 -7.43 -2.35
C LEU A 86 -3.69 -7.76 -1.12
N ILE A 87 -4.58 -8.74 -1.26
CA ILE A 87 -5.45 -9.20 -0.17
C ILE A 87 -4.63 -9.75 1.01
N LYS A 88 -3.56 -10.49 0.72
CA LYS A 88 -2.66 -11.03 1.74
C LYS A 88 -2.06 -9.91 2.59
N ASP A 89 -1.58 -8.84 1.97
CA ASP A 89 -1.01 -7.70 2.70
C ASP A 89 -2.01 -7.08 3.69
N TYR A 90 -3.27 -6.92 3.28
CA TYR A 90 -4.34 -6.41 4.14
C TYR A 90 -4.57 -7.32 5.35
N ARG A 91 -4.71 -8.63 5.10
CA ARG A 91 -4.93 -9.62 6.16
C ARG A 91 -3.76 -9.68 7.14
N GLU A 92 -2.52 -9.58 6.65
CA GLU A 92 -1.31 -9.56 7.49
C GLU A 92 -1.20 -8.30 8.37
N GLN A 93 -1.92 -7.23 8.04
CA GLN A 93 -2.04 -6.04 8.89
C GLN A 93 -3.33 -6.03 9.73
N GLY A 94 -4.07 -7.15 9.79
CA GLY A 94 -5.28 -7.30 10.58
C GLY A 94 -6.54 -6.69 9.95
N VAL A 95 -6.46 -6.25 8.68
CA VAL A 95 -7.64 -5.79 7.95
C VAL A 95 -8.35 -7.00 7.36
N THR A 96 -9.55 -7.29 7.86
CA THR A 96 -10.35 -8.48 7.49
C THR A 96 -11.68 -8.09 6.86
N GLY A 97 -12.32 -9.03 6.16
CA GLY A 97 -13.63 -8.80 5.53
C GLY A 97 -13.59 -7.91 4.27
N LYS A 98 -12.40 -7.60 3.76
CA LYS A 98 -12.18 -6.70 2.61
C LYS A 98 -11.93 -7.43 1.29
N ASP A 99 -11.74 -8.74 1.30
CA ASP A 99 -11.25 -9.49 0.13
C ASP A 99 -12.11 -9.27 -1.12
N ALA A 100 -13.44 -9.37 -1.00
CA ALA A 100 -14.36 -9.12 -2.11
C ALA A 100 -14.33 -7.66 -2.57
N GLN A 101 -14.26 -6.71 -1.63
CA GLN A 101 -14.15 -5.28 -1.95
C GLN A 101 -12.86 -4.99 -2.72
N LEU A 102 -11.73 -5.54 -2.28
CA LEU A 102 -10.42 -5.38 -2.93
C LEU A 102 -10.41 -6.02 -4.31
N SER A 103 -10.96 -7.23 -4.44
CA SER A 103 -11.08 -7.89 -5.75
C SER A 103 -11.91 -7.06 -6.72
N ASN A 104 -13.09 -6.62 -6.28
CA ASN A 104 -14.00 -5.82 -7.10
C ASN A 104 -13.37 -4.48 -7.49
N MET A 105 -12.68 -3.79 -6.58
CA MET A 105 -11.97 -2.55 -6.90
C MET A 105 -10.98 -2.74 -8.06
N ILE A 106 -10.24 -3.86 -8.09
CA ILE A 106 -9.33 -4.16 -9.19
C ILE A 106 -10.10 -4.47 -10.49
N ASP A 107 -11.19 -5.24 -10.41
CA ASP A 107 -12.05 -5.51 -11.58
C ASP A 107 -12.67 -4.23 -12.16
N GLU A 108 -13.09 -3.31 -11.30
CA GLU A 108 -13.63 -2.01 -11.69
C GLU A 108 -12.56 -1.14 -12.34
N CYS A 109 -11.36 -1.13 -11.79
CA CYS A 109 -10.20 -0.44 -12.37
C CYS A 109 -9.88 -0.98 -13.78
N GLU A 110 -9.81 -2.30 -13.94
CA GLU A 110 -9.56 -2.95 -15.23
C GLU A 110 -10.67 -2.66 -16.25
N ARG A 111 -11.93 -2.60 -15.79
CA ARG A 111 -13.07 -2.24 -16.65
C ARG A 111 -13.05 -0.77 -17.06
N GLU A 112 -12.68 0.14 -16.16
CA GLU A 112 -12.65 1.58 -16.40
C GLU A 112 -11.56 1.96 -17.40
N PHE A 113 -10.35 1.45 -17.21
CA PHE A 113 -9.21 1.75 -18.09
C PHE A 113 -9.13 0.82 -19.31
N GLY A 114 -9.75 -0.36 -19.24
CA GLY A 114 -9.80 -1.32 -20.35
C GLY A 114 -8.41 -1.71 -20.86
N ALA A 115 -8.27 -1.81 -22.18
CA ALA A 115 -7.03 -2.24 -22.84
C ALA A 115 -5.84 -1.26 -22.67
N THR A 116 -6.08 -0.04 -22.19
CA THR A 116 -5.01 0.97 -21.99
C THR A 116 -4.52 1.05 -20.55
N ILE A 117 -5.01 0.15 -19.67
CA ILE A 117 -4.56 0.08 -18.29
C ILE A 117 -3.05 -0.11 -18.20
N ASN A 118 -2.43 0.58 -17.24
CA ASN A 118 -1.00 0.52 -16.98
C ASN A 118 -0.74 0.60 -15.47
N SER A 119 0.52 0.51 -15.06
CA SER A 119 0.93 0.52 -13.66
C SER A 119 0.53 1.78 -12.90
N VAL A 120 0.52 2.96 -13.53
CA VAL A 120 0.09 4.21 -12.89
C VAL A 120 -1.40 4.18 -12.61
N ASN A 121 -2.21 3.66 -13.55
CA ASN A 121 -3.65 3.48 -13.34
C ASN A 121 -3.94 2.49 -12.19
N TYR A 122 -3.23 1.37 -12.14
CA TYR A 122 -3.36 0.43 -11.01
C TYR A 122 -2.96 1.06 -9.68
N LEU A 123 -1.84 1.80 -9.64
CA LEU A 123 -1.42 2.52 -8.44
C LEU A 123 -2.48 3.55 -8.02
N LEU A 124 -3.07 4.29 -8.95
CA LEU A 124 -4.17 5.20 -8.66
C LEU A 124 -5.33 4.48 -7.97
N CYS A 125 -5.84 3.40 -8.58
CA CYS A 125 -6.94 2.62 -8.00
C CYS A 125 -6.63 2.09 -6.60
N ILE A 126 -5.44 1.52 -6.41
CA ILE A 126 -5.03 0.91 -5.14
C ILE A 126 -4.82 1.97 -4.06
N THR A 127 -4.17 3.10 -4.40
CA THR A 127 -3.86 4.17 -3.44
C THR A 127 -5.08 4.98 -3.01
N MET A 128 -6.16 4.94 -3.79
CA MET A 128 -7.46 5.49 -3.42
C MET A 128 -8.22 4.61 -2.41
N GLU A 129 -7.84 3.35 -2.22
CA GLU A 129 -8.45 2.51 -1.19
C GLU A 129 -8.08 3.03 0.20
N LYS A 130 -9.11 3.23 1.03
CA LYS A 130 -9.02 3.94 2.31
C LYS A 130 -7.94 3.40 3.25
N ASP A 131 -7.80 2.08 3.31
CA ASP A 131 -6.93 1.41 4.27
C ASP A 131 -5.53 1.13 3.67
N PHE A 132 -5.36 1.29 2.35
CA PHE A 132 -4.12 0.96 1.64
C PHE A 132 -2.89 1.64 2.24
N ALA A 133 -3.00 2.94 2.52
CA ALA A 133 -1.89 3.70 3.07
C ALA A 133 -1.42 3.15 4.43
N SER A 134 -2.36 2.73 5.29
CA SER A 134 -2.02 2.12 6.57
C SER A 134 -1.34 0.77 6.37
N VAL A 135 -1.88 -0.04 5.45
CA VAL A 135 -1.35 -1.37 5.09
C VAL A 135 0.08 -1.26 4.56
N ILE A 136 0.33 -0.39 3.58
CA ILE A 136 1.64 -0.28 2.95
C ILE A 136 2.68 0.36 3.87
N ASN A 137 2.29 1.32 4.72
CA ASN A 137 3.18 1.90 5.72
C ASN A 137 3.60 0.84 6.76
N ALA A 138 2.65 0.03 7.23
CA ALA A 138 2.95 -1.07 8.16
C ALA A 138 3.90 -2.10 7.52
N ARG A 139 3.71 -2.44 6.24
CA ARG A 139 4.63 -3.31 5.50
C ARG A 139 6.00 -2.66 5.30
N LYS A 140 6.07 -1.39 4.93
CA LYS A 140 7.31 -0.61 4.81
C LYS A 140 8.11 -0.67 6.12
N ASN A 141 7.46 -0.53 7.27
CA ASN A 141 8.12 -0.59 8.57
C ASN A 141 8.72 -1.95 8.91
N LYS A 142 8.20 -3.03 8.31
CA LYS A 142 8.78 -4.38 8.37
C LYS A 142 9.87 -4.62 7.32
N GLN A 143 9.97 -3.78 6.30
CA GLN A 143 10.89 -3.91 5.15
C GLN A 143 11.98 -2.83 5.19
N GLN A 144 13.11 -3.10 5.84
CA GLN A 144 14.23 -2.14 5.93
C GLN A 144 14.70 -1.63 4.55
N LYS A 145 14.62 -2.46 3.50
CA LYS A 145 14.99 -2.10 2.12
C LYS A 145 14.08 -1.04 1.47
N TRP A 146 12.93 -0.73 2.07
CA TRP A 146 11.98 0.27 1.58
C TRP A 146 12.07 1.61 2.33
N GLN A 147 12.95 1.69 3.33
CA GLN A 147 13.13 2.90 4.12
C GLN A 147 14.01 3.90 3.35
N PRO A 148 13.61 5.18 3.25
CA PRO A 148 14.41 6.19 2.58
C PRO A 148 15.68 6.49 3.40
N LYS A 149 16.84 6.18 2.81
CA LYS A 149 18.15 6.57 3.39
C LYS A 149 18.36 8.09 3.32
N ASN A 150 17.85 8.71 2.26
CA ASN A 150 17.86 10.15 2.04
C ASN A 150 16.42 10.59 1.77
N PRO A 151 15.63 10.88 2.82
CA PRO A 151 14.26 11.35 2.67
C PRO A 151 14.20 12.66 1.89
N VAL A 152 13.28 12.77 0.94
CA VAL A 152 13.06 13.99 0.15
C VAL A 152 11.70 14.63 0.40
N CYS A 153 10.80 13.92 1.10
CA CYS A 153 9.53 14.44 1.53
C CYS A 153 9.69 15.24 2.83
N LYS A 154 9.71 16.57 2.72
CA LYS A 154 9.67 17.49 3.86
C LYS A 154 8.24 17.79 4.30
#